data_AF-A0A4S0N8U2-F1
#
_entry.id   AF-A0A4S0N8U2-F1
#
_cell.length_a   1.000
_cell.length_b   1.000
_cell.length_c   1.000
_cell.angle_alpha   90.00
_cell.angle_beta   90.00
_cell.angle_gamma   90.00
#
_symmetry.space_group_name_H-M   'P 1'
#
loop_
_entity.id
_entity.type
_entity.pdbx_description
1 polymer ?
#
loop_
_entity_poly.entity_id
_entity_poly.type
_entity_poly.pdbx_seq_one_letter_code
_entity_poly.pdbx_strand_id
1 'polypeptide(L)'
;MSLAVAASSAFPPVFPPLRLNADIYPNSLSEYATLSDGGIYDNLGVNPLMRARRNPVDVCFVSDGGKPFAVSPHPTESGTIVLKEAINIMMEQVRGLQFARLQLSYDAKKGPKPIWFSIDSRVGEERPGDAAFASLVATDLKRLEAEEHEVLVRHGRALTMARVKSYAPELLK
;
A
#
# COMPACT_ATOMS: atom_id res chain seq x y z
N MET A 1 -20.91 2.96 4.94
CA MET A 1 -19.63 2.23 4.77
C MET A 1 -19.57 1.45 3.46
N SER A 2 -20.62 0.75 3.02
CA SER A 2 -20.65 -0.01 1.76
C SER A 2 -20.24 0.79 0.52
N LEU A 3 -20.72 2.03 0.37
CA LEU A 3 -20.41 2.88 -0.78
C LEU A 3 -18.93 3.30 -0.85
N ALA A 4 -18.32 3.57 0.31
CA ALA A 4 -16.90 3.92 0.40
C ALA A 4 -16.01 2.72 0.05
N VAL A 5 -16.39 1.52 0.51
CA VAL A 5 -15.71 0.27 0.14
C VAL A 5 -15.84 0.02 -1.37
N ALA A 6 -17.04 0.16 -1.94
CA ALA A 6 -17.25 0.00 -3.38
C ALA A 6 -16.42 0.98 -4.22
N ALA A 7 -16.33 2.25 -3.81
CA ALA A 7 -15.46 3.23 -4.46
C ALA A 7 -13.98 2.83 -4.37
N SER A 8 -13.55 2.39 -3.18
CA SER A 8 -12.17 1.96 -2.94
C SER A 8 -11.81 0.64 -3.61
N SER A 9 -12.77 -0.10 -4.17
CA SER A 9 -12.51 -1.35 -4.91
C SER A 9 -12.79 -1.21 -6.41
N ALA A 10 -13.02 0.00 -6.92
CA ALA A 10 -13.25 0.26 -8.33
C ALA A 10 -11.92 0.28 -9.12
N PHE A 11 -11.22 -0.85 -9.18
CA PHE A 11 -9.90 -0.96 -9.84
C PHE A 11 -10.03 -1.25 -11.35
N PRO A 12 -9.51 -0.38 -12.23
CA PRO A 12 -9.50 -0.61 -13.67
C PRO A 12 -8.58 -1.78 -14.06
N PRO A 13 -8.92 -2.55 -15.12
CA PRO A 13 -10.09 -2.43 -15.99
C PRO A 13 -11.31 -3.21 -15.52
N VAL A 14 -11.24 -3.89 -14.37
CA VAL A 14 -12.26 -4.87 -13.94
C VAL A 14 -13.53 -4.18 -13.47
N PHE A 15 -13.41 -3.08 -12.72
CA PHE A 15 -14.54 -2.30 -12.25
C PHE A 15 -14.46 -0.86 -12.77
N PRO A 16 -15.54 -0.35 -13.40
CA PRO A 16 -15.57 1.04 -13.83
C PRO A 16 -15.62 2.00 -12.62
N PRO A 17 -15.21 3.26 -12.78
CA PRO A 17 -15.32 4.25 -11.71
C PRO A 17 -16.73 4.36 -11.15
N LEU A 18 -16.85 4.44 -9.83
CA LEU A 18 -18.13 4.62 -9.14
C LEU A 18 -18.60 6.07 -9.28
N ARG A 19 -19.74 6.29 -9.92
CA ARG A 19 -20.40 7.59 -9.97
C ARG A 19 -21.09 7.91 -8.64
N LEU A 20 -20.76 9.04 -8.06
CA LEU A 20 -21.41 9.63 -6.90
C LEU A 20 -22.04 10.96 -7.29
N ASN A 21 -23.34 11.12 -7.06
CA ASN A 21 -24.04 12.37 -7.32
C ASN A 21 -23.78 13.40 -6.20
N ALA A 22 -24.07 14.67 -6.47
CA ALA A 22 -23.79 15.79 -5.56
C ALA A 22 -24.53 15.72 -4.22
N ASP A 23 -25.66 14.99 -4.13
CA ASP A 23 -26.36 14.72 -2.87
C ASP A 23 -25.55 13.82 -1.92
N ILE A 24 -24.73 12.92 -2.48
CA ILE A 24 -23.87 12.00 -1.72
C ILE A 24 -22.46 12.57 -1.54
N TYR A 25 -21.91 13.16 -2.60
CA TYR A 25 -20.58 13.76 -2.60
C TYR A 25 -20.66 15.18 -3.19
N PRO A 26 -20.99 16.19 -2.35
CA PRO A 26 -21.13 17.56 -2.80
C PRO A 26 -19.83 18.06 -3.43
N ASN A 27 -19.89 18.55 -4.67
CA ASN A 27 -18.76 19.19 -5.32
C ASN A 27 -19.22 20.44 -6.06
N SER A 28 -18.37 21.47 -6.13
CA SER A 28 -18.70 22.78 -6.74
C SER A 28 -18.41 22.86 -8.24
N LEU A 29 -17.86 21.80 -8.84
CA LEU A 29 -17.39 21.77 -10.23
C LEU A 29 -18.32 21.00 -11.18
N SER A 30 -19.18 20.12 -10.66
CA SER A 30 -19.99 19.17 -11.42
C SER A 30 -21.17 18.64 -10.60
N GLU A 31 -22.22 18.16 -11.26
CA GLU A 31 -23.38 17.50 -10.63
C GLU A 31 -23.06 16.09 -10.07
N TYR A 32 -21.91 15.53 -10.44
CA TYR A 32 -21.43 14.24 -9.96
C TYR A 32 -19.89 14.15 -9.97
N ALA A 33 -19.37 13.23 -9.18
CA ALA A 33 -17.97 12.80 -9.18
C ALA A 33 -17.87 11.31 -9.57
N THR A 34 -16.76 10.92 -10.18
CA THR A 34 -16.43 9.51 -10.43
C THR A 34 -15.20 9.13 -9.61
N LEU A 35 -15.33 8.13 -8.75
CA LEU A 35 -14.24 7.63 -7.92
C LEU A 35 -13.70 6.32 -8.47
N SER A 36 -12.39 6.19 -8.50
CA SER A 36 -11.67 4.96 -8.83
C SER A 36 -10.96 4.44 -7.59
N ASP A 37 -10.47 3.20 -7.65
CA ASP A 37 -9.61 2.62 -6.62
C ASP A 37 -8.47 3.56 -6.19
N GLY A 38 -8.23 3.57 -4.88
CA GLY A 38 -7.20 4.39 -4.24
C GLY A 38 -5.79 3.93 -4.59
N GLY A 39 -5.59 2.67 -5.01
CA GLY A 39 -4.31 2.13 -5.42
C GLY A 39 -3.62 2.93 -6.52
N ILE A 40 -4.38 3.56 -7.43
CA ILE A 40 -3.85 4.40 -8.51
C ILE A 40 -3.18 5.68 -7.97
N TYR A 41 -3.68 6.22 -6.86
CA TYR A 41 -3.25 7.51 -6.32
C TYR A 41 -2.40 7.39 -5.05
N ASP A 42 -2.78 6.51 -4.15
CA ASP A 42 -2.17 6.35 -2.83
C ASP A 42 -2.36 4.94 -2.26
N ASN A 43 -1.73 3.96 -2.91
CA ASN A 43 -1.81 2.55 -2.51
C ASN A 43 -1.37 2.27 -1.07
N LEU A 44 -0.41 3.05 -0.56
CA LEU A 44 0.09 2.92 0.82
C LEU A 44 -0.67 3.77 1.84
N GLY A 45 -1.64 4.59 1.41
CA GLY A 45 -2.40 5.47 2.31
C GLY A 45 -1.53 6.52 3.02
N VAL A 46 -0.46 6.99 2.37
CA VAL A 46 0.52 7.92 2.96
C VAL A 46 -0.01 9.36 3.01
N ASN A 47 -0.77 9.80 2.01
CA ASN A 47 -1.20 11.20 1.93
C ASN A 47 -2.06 11.66 3.12
N PRO A 48 -3.04 10.88 3.62
CA PRO A 48 -3.81 11.26 4.80
C PRO A 48 -2.94 11.44 6.05
N LEU A 49 -1.89 10.64 6.21
CA LEU A 49 -0.94 10.72 7.33
C LEU A 49 -0.09 11.99 7.28
N MET A 50 0.13 12.53 6.09
CA MET A 50 0.92 13.75 5.88
C MET A 50 0.14 15.04 6.15
N ARG A 51 -1.17 14.97 6.42
CA ARG A 51 -2.03 16.14 6.66
C ARG A 51 -1.96 16.59 8.13
N ALA A 52 -0.78 16.91 8.63
CA ALA A 52 -0.52 17.17 10.07
C ALA A 52 -1.49 18.18 10.72
N ARG A 53 -1.95 19.21 10.00
CA ARG A 53 -2.94 20.17 10.52
C ARG A 53 -4.33 19.57 10.73
N ARG A 54 -4.72 18.61 9.89
CA ARG A 54 -6.05 17.96 9.92
C ARG A 54 -6.02 16.69 10.77
N ASN A 55 -4.93 15.94 10.67
CA ASN A 55 -4.68 14.68 11.36
C ASN A 55 -3.30 14.78 12.04
N PRO A 56 -3.23 15.30 13.27
CA PRO A 56 -2.00 15.29 14.04
C PRO A 56 -1.68 13.84 14.44
N VAL A 57 -0.59 13.31 13.91
CA VAL A 57 -0.12 11.94 14.16
C VAL A 57 1.36 12.01 14.53
N ASP A 58 1.74 11.37 15.63
CA ASP A 58 3.13 11.34 16.10
C ASP A 58 3.94 10.23 15.42
N VAL A 59 3.32 9.06 15.23
CA VAL A 59 3.93 7.87 14.62
C VAL A 59 2.95 7.27 13.63
N CYS A 60 3.42 6.90 12.44
CA CYS A 60 2.62 6.18 11.46
C CYS A 60 3.20 4.80 11.15
N PHE A 61 2.31 3.83 11.01
CA PHE A 61 2.64 2.47 10.56
C PHE A 61 2.15 2.30 9.12
N VAL A 62 3.06 1.93 8.22
CA VAL A 62 2.76 1.71 6.80
C VAL A 62 3.20 0.29 6.41
N SER A 63 2.21 -0.57 6.19
CA SER A 63 2.42 -1.94 5.73
C SER A 63 2.27 -1.99 4.22
N ASP A 64 3.35 -2.27 3.51
CA ASP A 64 3.32 -2.50 2.08
C ASP A 64 3.13 -3.99 1.78
N GLY A 65 1.90 -4.36 1.44
CA GLY A 65 1.54 -5.69 0.97
C GLY A 65 1.65 -5.86 -0.55
N GLY A 66 2.21 -4.89 -1.27
CA GLY A 66 2.32 -4.92 -2.72
C GLY A 66 3.21 -6.06 -3.21
N LYS A 67 2.81 -6.69 -4.31
CA LYS A 67 3.64 -7.68 -4.98
C LYS A 67 4.96 -7.02 -5.43
N PRO A 68 6.13 -7.55 -5.05
CA PRO A 68 7.41 -6.98 -5.47
C PRO A 68 7.55 -6.96 -6.98
N PHE A 69 8.13 -5.90 -7.51
CA PHE A 69 8.53 -5.83 -8.91
C PHE A 69 9.56 -6.92 -9.22
N ALA A 70 9.36 -7.65 -10.31
CA ALA A 70 10.25 -8.74 -10.73
C ALA A 70 10.73 -8.51 -12.16
N VAL A 71 12.04 -8.64 -12.37
CA VAL A 71 12.63 -8.57 -13.71
C VAL A 71 12.43 -9.91 -14.42
N SER A 72 11.81 -9.89 -15.59
CA SER A 72 11.67 -11.08 -16.44
C SER A 72 12.89 -11.23 -17.36
N PRO A 73 13.49 -12.44 -17.47
CA PRO A 73 14.54 -12.71 -18.46
C PRO A 73 13.98 -12.95 -19.88
N HIS A 74 12.65 -12.97 -20.05
CA HIS A 74 11.99 -13.22 -21.33
C HIS A 74 11.38 -11.93 -21.87
N PRO A 75 12.04 -11.26 -22.84
CA PRO A 75 11.48 -10.07 -23.48
C PRO A 75 10.27 -10.42 -24.35
N THR A 76 9.40 -9.45 -24.59
CA THR A 76 8.22 -9.59 -25.46
C THR A 76 7.96 -8.31 -26.24
N GLU A 77 7.41 -8.43 -27.44
CA GLU A 77 6.98 -7.31 -28.29
C GLU A 77 5.46 -7.06 -28.19
N SER A 78 4.77 -7.84 -27.35
CA SER A 78 3.33 -7.69 -27.16
C SER A 78 3.00 -6.36 -26.46
N GLY A 79 2.38 -5.43 -27.18
CA GLY A 79 2.07 -4.09 -26.67
C GLY A 79 1.23 -4.10 -25.39
N THR A 80 0.33 -5.07 -25.21
CA THR A 80 -0.49 -5.18 -23.99
C THR A 80 0.32 -5.63 -22.78
N ILE A 81 1.28 -6.54 -22.98
CA ILE A 81 2.19 -6.98 -21.90
C ILE A 81 3.15 -5.85 -21.56
N VAL A 82 3.71 -5.18 -22.56
CA VAL A 82 4.60 -4.02 -22.35
C VAL A 82 3.87 -2.90 -21.60
N LEU A 83 2.61 -2.61 -21.94
CA LEU A 83 1.81 -1.62 -21.22
C LEU A 83 1.60 -2.01 -19.75
N LYS A 84 1.29 -3.29 -19.48
CA LYS A 84 1.16 -3.80 -18.12
C LYS A 84 2.47 -3.65 -17.33
N GLU A 85 3.60 -4.02 -17.94
CA GLU A 85 4.90 -3.87 -17.27
C GLU A 85 5.30 -2.41 -17.06
N ALA A 86 4.97 -1.51 -17.99
CA ALA A 86 5.15 -0.08 -17.79
C ALA A 86 4.34 0.44 -16.59
N ILE A 87 3.10 -0.04 -16.41
CA ILE A 87 2.29 0.27 -15.22
C ILE A 87 2.97 -0.28 -13.95
N ASN A 88 3.44 -1.53 -13.96
CA ASN A 88 4.15 -2.11 -12.81
C ASN A 88 5.39 -1.26 -12.41
N ILE A 89 6.18 -0.82 -13.40
CA ILE A 89 7.35 0.03 -13.16
C ILE A 89 6.94 1.39 -12.58
N MET A 90 5.90 2.03 -13.14
CA MET A 90 5.39 3.30 -12.60
C MET A 90 4.91 3.14 -11.16
N MET A 91 4.19 2.07 -10.85
CA MET A 91 3.73 1.77 -9.49
C MET A 91 4.90 1.58 -8.51
N GLU A 92 5.96 0.88 -8.94
CA GLU A 92 7.18 0.71 -8.16
C GLU A 92 7.88 2.06 -7.86
N GLN A 93 7.95 2.94 -8.86
CA GLN A 93 8.50 4.29 -8.67
C GLN A 93 7.65 5.14 -7.73
N VAL A 94 6.32 5.10 -7.87
CA VAL A 94 5.38 5.80 -6.98
C VAL A 94 5.56 5.31 -5.54
N ARG A 95 5.65 4.00 -5.33
CA ARG A 95 5.93 3.39 -4.03
C ARG A 95 7.21 3.95 -3.41
N GLY A 96 8.31 3.97 -4.17
CA GLY A 96 9.58 4.54 -3.71
C GLY A 96 9.46 6.02 -3.30
N LEU A 97 8.74 6.83 -4.09
CA LEU A 97 8.50 8.23 -3.78
C LEU A 97 7.65 8.42 -2.52
N GLN A 98 6.68 7.54 -2.26
CA GLN A 98 5.88 7.58 -1.04
C GLN A 98 6.72 7.30 0.21
N PHE A 99 7.61 6.31 0.18
CA PHE A 99 8.54 6.05 1.28
C PHE A 99 9.55 7.19 1.47
N ALA A 100 10.12 7.71 0.38
CA ALA A 100 11.02 8.87 0.46
C ALA A 100 10.31 10.08 1.08
N ARG A 101 9.05 10.32 0.70
CA ARG A 101 8.25 11.42 1.26
C ARG A 101 7.99 11.25 2.75
N LEU A 102 7.68 10.04 3.21
CA LEU A 102 7.53 9.74 4.64
C LEU A 102 8.80 10.12 5.41
N GLN A 103 9.95 9.63 4.94
CA GLN A 103 11.24 9.87 5.58
C GLN A 103 11.60 11.37 5.59
N LEU A 104 11.58 12.01 4.42
CA LEU A 104 11.93 13.43 4.28
C LEU A 104 11.03 14.34 5.12
N SER A 105 9.75 13.99 5.25
CA SER A 105 8.82 14.81 6.03
C SER A 105 9.06 14.69 7.53
N TYR A 106 9.43 13.50 8.00
CA TYR A 106 9.85 13.30 9.38
C TYR A 106 11.17 14.02 9.67
N ASP A 107 12.17 13.90 8.78
CA ASP A 107 13.46 14.59 8.92
C ASP A 107 13.29 16.12 8.96
N ALA A 108 12.34 16.65 8.18
CA ALA A 108 11.95 18.06 8.19
C ALA A 108 11.08 18.47 9.40
N LYS A 109 10.76 17.54 10.32
CA LYS A 109 9.85 17.73 11.47
C LYS A 109 8.45 18.23 11.09
N LYS A 110 7.98 17.81 9.91
CA LYS A 110 6.68 18.18 9.33
C LYS A 110 5.72 16.99 9.16
N GLY A 111 6.14 15.80 9.57
CA GLY A 111 5.37 14.57 9.47
C GLY A 111 5.60 13.64 10.65
N PRO A 112 4.74 12.61 10.78
CA PRO A 112 4.89 11.57 11.81
C PRO A 112 6.21 10.82 11.64
N LYS A 113 6.69 10.21 12.73
CA LYS A 113 7.74 9.19 12.68
C LYS A 113 7.26 8.00 11.85
N PRO A 114 7.94 7.65 10.73
CA PRO A 114 7.48 6.58 9.86
C PRO A 114 8.04 5.24 10.31
N ILE A 115 7.14 4.27 10.48
CA ILE A 115 7.46 2.86 10.69
C ILE A 115 6.86 2.10 9.53
N TRP A 116 7.70 1.62 8.62
CA TRP A 116 7.22 0.95 7.42
C TRP A 116 7.97 -0.36 7.17
N PHE A 117 7.28 -1.28 6.50
CA PHE A 117 7.83 -2.55 6.07
C PHE A 117 7.10 -3.04 4.83
N SER A 118 7.84 -3.78 4.00
CA SER A 118 7.31 -4.45 2.80
C SER A 118 7.20 -5.95 3.05
N ILE A 119 6.22 -6.59 2.42
CA ILE A 119 5.93 -8.02 2.53
C ILE A 119 7.13 -8.91 2.16
N ASP A 120 8.00 -8.43 1.28
CA ASP A 120 9.22 -9.11 0.84
C ASP A 120 10.45 -8.83 1.72
N SER A 121 10.28 -8.08 2.81
CA SER A 121 11.39 -7.73 3.67
C SER A 121 11.91 -8.96 4.42
N ARG A 122 13.16 -9.33 4.15
CA ARG A 122 13.89 -10.35 4.92
C ARG A 122 14.44 -9.80 6.23
N VAL A 123 14.58 -8.48 6.35
CA VAL A 123 15.10 -7.83 7.56
C VAL A 123 14.00 -7.80 8.61
N GLY A 124 14.11 -8.68 9.60
CA GLY A 124 13.13 -8.83 10.67
C GLY A 124 12.14 -9.97 10.45
N GLU A 125 12.34 -10.81 9.43
CA GLU A 125 11.58 -12.07 9.32
C GLU A 125 11.89 -12.99 10.52
N GLU A 126 10.87 -13.67 11.03
CA GLU A 126 11.04 -14.59 12.17
C GLU A 126 11.58 -15.94 11.71
N ARG A 127 11.11 -16.44 10.57
CA ARG A 127 11.58 -17.69 9.98
C ARG A 127 12.12 -17.43 8.57
N PRO A 128 13.31 -17.98 8.24
CA PRO A 128 13.84 -17.88 6.88
C PRO A 128 12.83 -18.39 5.85
N GLY A 129 12.52 -17.54 4.86
CA GLY A 129 11.60 -17.87 3.78
C GLY A 129 10.19 -17.33 3.96
N ASP A 130 9.84 -16.76 5.11
CA ASP A 130 8.55 -16.09 5.31
C ASP A 130 8.32 -14.98 4.31
N ALA A 131 9.33 -14.14 4.08
CA ALA A 131 9.24 -13.05 3.12
C ALA A 131 8.95 -13.58 1.70
N ALA A 132 9.61 -14.68 1.32
CA ALA A 132 9.41 -15.30 0.01
C ALA A 132 8.01 -15.91 -0.11
N PHE A 133 7.55 -16.63 0.92
CA PHE A 133 6.23 -17.25 0.93
C PHE A 133 5.12 -16.20 0.93
N ALA A 134 5.20 -15.20 1.82
CA ALA A 134 4.21 -14.14 1.94
C ALA A 134 4.06 -13.35 0.63
N SER A 135 5.16 -13.11 -0.08
CA SER A 135 5.16 -12.40 -1.38
C SER A 135 4.48 -13.19 -2.51
N LEU A 136 4.26 -14.50 -2.34
CA LEU A 136 3.59 -15.35 -3.32
C LEU A 136 2.09 -15.51 -3.06
N VAL A 137 1.61 -15.13 -1.87
CA VAL A 137 0.19 -15.21 -1.53
C VAL A 137 -0.61 -14.26 -2.43
N ALA A 138 -1.68 -14.78 -3.05
CA ALA A 138 -2.47 -14.03 -4.01
C ALA A 138 -3.35 -12.95 -3.33
N THR A 139 -3.47 -11.79 -3.98
CA THR A 139 -4.31 -10.67 -3.54
C THR A 139 -5.62 -10.57 -4.34
N ASP A 140 -6.20 -11.71 -4.71
CA ASP A 140 -7.37 -11.81 -5.61
C ASP A 140 -8.71 -11.89 -4.87
N LEU A 141 -8.75 -11.42 -3.60
CA LEU A 141 -9.90 -11.44 -2.69
C LEU A 141 -10.46 -12.84 -2.39
N LYS A 142 -9.77 -13.91 -2.80
CA LYS A 142 -10.12 -15.26 -2.37
C LYS A 142 -9.89 -15.43 -0.88
N ARG A 143 -10.63 -16.38 -0.31
CA ARG A 143 -10.38 -16.83 1.05
C ARG A 143 -8.96 -17.40 1.11
N LEU A 144 -8.18 -16.91 2.07
CA LEU A 144 -6.85 -17.43 2.36
C LEU A 144 -6.95 -18.82 3.00
N GLU A 145 -6.03 -19.70 2.60
CA GLU A 145 -5.83 -20.97 3.29
C GLU A 145 -5.26 -20.72 4.70
N ALA A 146 -5.44 -21.70 5.60
CA ALA A 146 -5.03 -21.54 6.99
C ALA A 146 -3.52 -21.30 7.12
N GLU A 147 -2.73 -21.99 6.30
CA GLU A 147 -1.28 -21.88 6.23
C GLU A 147 -0.84 -20.51 5.71
N GLU A 148 -1.52 -19.99 4.68
CA GLU A 148 -1.24 -18.66 4.13
C GLU A 148 -1.50 -17.57 5.18
N HIS A 149 -2.64 -17.67 5.85
CA HIS A 149 -3.01 -16.75 6.90
C HIS A 149 -2.01 -16.81 8.08
N GLU A 150 -1.59 -18.00 8.51
CA GLU A 150 -0.61 -18.16 9.59
C GLU A 150 0.73 -17.48 9.24
N VAL A 151 1.24 -17.72 8.03
CA VAL A 151 2.51 -17.12 7.59
C VAL A 151 2.39 -15.60 7.50
N LEU A 152 1.31 -15.08 6.91
CA LEU A 152 1.08 -13.63 6.80
C LEU A 152 1.02 -12.94 8.15
N VAL A 153 0.27 -13.50 9.11
CA VAL A 153 0.16 -12.93 10.46
C VAL A 153 1.50 -12.95 11.18
N ARG A 154 2.20 -14.08 11.14
CA ARG A 154 3.50 -14.23 11.80
C ARG A 154 4.54 -13.29 11.21
N HIS A 155 4.64 -13.25 9.88
CA HIS A 155 5.57 -12.38 9.16
C HIS A 155 5.26 -10.90 9.41
N GLY A 156 4.00 -10.48 9.25
CA GLY A 156 3.59 -9.10 9.51
C GLY A 156 3.88 -8.65 10.94
N ARG A 157 3.64 -9.53 11.93
CA ARG A 157 3.99 -9.27 13.34
C ARG A 157 5.50 -9.15 13.54
N ALA A 158 6.28 -10.05 12.95
CA ALA A 158 7.73 -10.07 13.05
C ALA A 158 8.34 -8.79 12.48
N LEU A 159 7.92 -8.39 11.28
CA LEU A 159 8.35 -7.16 10.63
C LEU A 159 7.97 -5.93 11.45
N THR A 160 6.72 -5.86 11.91
CA THR A 160 6.25 -4.74 12.76
C THR A 160 7.12 -4.62 14.00
N MET A 161 7.31 -5.73 14.73
CA MET A 161 8.10 -5.74 15.96
C MET A 161 9.57 -5.38 15.71
N ALA A 162 10.17 -5.88 14.63
CA ALA A 162 11.54 -5.54 14.25
C ALA A 162 11.68 -4.05 13.96
N ARG A 163 10.72 -3.43 13.26
CA ARG A 163 10.76 -1.98 12.97
C ARG A 163 10.54 -1.14 14.22
N VAL A 164 9.60 -1.52 15.08
CA VAL A 164 9.39 -0.82 16.35
C VAL A 164 10.65 -0.86 17.22
N LYS A 165 11.28 -2.03 17.38
CA LYS A 165 12.52 -2.16 18.16
C LYS A 165 13.64 -1.26 17.64
N SER A 166 13.79 -1.15 16.31
CA SER A 166 14.88 -0.38 15.71
C SER A 166 14.62 1.13 15.66
N TYR A 167 13.38 1.56 15.43
CA TYR A 167 13.08 2.96 15.07
C TYR A 167 12.16 3.68 16.07
N ALA A 168 11.42 2.93 16.89
CA ALA A 168 10.53 3.49 17.90
C ALA A 168 10.50 2.63 19.19
N PRO A 169 11.67 2.33 19.81
CA PRO A 169 11.73 1.49 21.01
C PRO A 169 10.94 2.07 22.18
N GLU A 170 10.67 3.37 22.19
CA GLU A 170 9.80 4.02 23.17
C GLU A 170 8.36 3.49 23.17
N LEU A 171 7.89 2.88 22.08
CA LEU A 171 6.54 2.30 21.99
C LEU A 171 6.42 0.92 22.64
N LEU A 172 7.52 0.33 23.09
CA LEU A 172 7.56 -1.00 23.74
C LEU A 172 7.56 -0.92 25.27
N LYS A 173 7.44 0.29 25.82
CA LYS A 173 7.46 0.54 27.26
C LYS A 173 6.09 0.45 27.90
#